data_AF-A0A7J9I4R1-F1
#
_entry.id   AF-A0A7J9I4R1-F1
#
_cell.length_a   1.000
_cell.length_b   1.000
_cell.length_c   1.000
_cell.angle_alpha   90.00
_cell.angle_beta   90.00
_cell.angle_gamma   90.00
#
_symmetry.space_group_name_H-M   'P 1'
#
loop_
_entity.id
_entity.type
_entity.pdbx_description
1 polymer ?
#
loop_
_entity_poly.entity_id
_entity_poly.type
_entity_poly.pdbx_seq_one_letter_code
_entity_poly.pdbx_strand_id
1 'polypeptide(L)'
;MNSLFNEHKIDYIIHGDDPCLLPDGSDAYALAKIAGRYKQIKRTEGVSSTDIVGRILSSVNDNKGVGDNNSTLSKVDSGKRRQLQRGQLSQFLPTSRRIVQFSNGKGPGPNARIVYIDGAFDLFHAGHVEVLLTR
;
A
#
# COMPACT_ATOMS: atom_id res chain seq x y z
N MET A 1 -1.77 -4.97 -27.47
CA MET A 1 -2.67 -6.08 -27.07
C MET A 1 -2.22 -7.43 -27.65
N ASN A 2 -1.87 -7.51 -28.94
CA ASN A 2 -1.42 -8.75 -29.59
C ASN A 2 -0.22 -9.42 -28.88
N SER A 3 0.84 -8.64 -28.60
CA SER A 3 2.04 -9.15 -27.90
C SER A 3 1.71 -9.76 -26.52
N LEU A 4 0.93 -9.06 -25.68
CA LEU A 4 0.54 -9.58 -24.36
C LEU A 4 -0.17 -10.94 -24.44
N PHE A 5 -1.12 -11.08 -25.35
CA PHE A 5 -1.99 -12.24 -25.41
C PHE A 5 -1.42 -13.42 -26.20
N ASN A 6 -0.64 -13.16 -27.24
CA ASN A 6 -0.17 -14.18 -28.17
C ASN A 6 1.33 -14.50 -27.96
N GLU A 7 2.17 -13.49 -27.74
CA GLU A 7 3.61 -13.72 -27.50
C GLU A 7 3.86 -14.11 -26.05
N HIS A 8 3.30 -13.35 -25.09
CA HIS A 8 3.47 -13.60 -23.66
C HIS A 8 2.44 -14.57 -23.06
N LYS A 9 1.46 -15.02 -23.86
CA LYS A 9 0.43 -16.00 -23.46
C LYS A 9 -0.32 -15.60 -22.18
N ILE A 10 -0.59 -14.31 -21.98
CA ILE A 10 -1.31 -13.82 -20.80
C ILE A 10 -2.81 -14.06 -20.99
N ASP A 11 -3.46 -14.87 -20.16
CA ASP A 11 -4.89 -15.18 -20.33
C ASP A 11 -5.81 -13.99 -20.05
N TYR A 12 -5.54 -13.27 -18.95
CA TYR A 12 -6.37 -12.16 -18.47
C TYR A 12 -5.53 -10.99 -18.00
N ILE A 13 -6.07 -9.78 -18.18
CA ILE A 13 -5.60 -8.57 -17.51
C ILE A 13 -6.49 -8.35 -16.28
N ILE A 14 -5.87 -8.17 -15.13
CA ILE A 14 -6.56 -7.92 -13.86
C ILE A 14 -6.14 -6.55 -13.34
N HIS A 15 -7.12 -5.71 -13.00
CA HIS A 15 -6.88 -4.38 -12.44
C HIS A 15 -7.84 -4.10 -11.27
N GLY A 16 -7.54 -3.07 -10.49
CA GLY A 16 -8.46 -2.52 -9.50
C GLY A 16 -9.78 -2.05 -10.14
N ASP A 17 -10.80 -1.89 -9.32
CA ASP A 17 -12.13 -1.40 -9.68
C ASP A 17 -12.21 0.12 -9.86
N ASP A 18 -11.12 0.85 -9.58
CA ASP A 18 -11.00 2.29 -9.84
C ASP A 18 -11.12 2.61 -11.35
N PRO A 19 -11.85 3.68 -11.74
CA PRO A 19 -11.92 4.13 -13.13
C PRO A 19 -10.54 4.48 -13.70
N CYS A 20 -10.20 3.91 -14.85
CA CYS A 20 -8.92 4.13 -15.53
C CYS A 20 -9.19 4.67 -16.94
N LEU A 21 -9.19 5.99 -17.07
CA LEU A 21 -9.52 6.70 -18.29
C LEU A 21 -8.26 7.34 -18.91
N LEU A 22 -8.19 7.31 -20.25
CA LEU A 22 -7.20 8.03 -21.03
C LEU A 22 -7.57 9.53 -21.12
N PRO A 23 -6.64 10.42 -21.56
CA PRO A 23 -6.90 11.86 -21.64
C PRO A 23 -8.10 12.24 -22.53
N ASP A 24 -8.47 11.40 -23.48
CA ASP A 24 -9.64 11.55 -24.35
C ASP A 24 -10.94 11.02 -23.72
N GLY A 25 -10.89 10.53 -22.48
CA GLY A 25 -12.02 9.95 -21.74
C GLY A 25 -12.31 8.49 -22.07
N SER A 26 -11.57 7.87 -22.99
CA SER A 26 -11.74 6.46 -23.32
C SER A 26 -11.17 5.54 -22.23
N ASP A 27 -11.71 4.31 -22.15
CA ASP A 27 -11.28 3.34 -21.15
C ASP A 27 -9.92 2.72 -21.53
N ALA A 28 -8.93 2.83 -20.63
CA ALA A 28 -7.57 2.34 -20.87
C ALA A 28 -7.52 0.82 -21.12
N TYR A 29 -8.54 0.08 -20.67
CA TYR A 29 -8.66 -1.38 -20.83
C TYR A 29 -9.75 -1.78 -21.82
N ALA A 30 -10.29 -0.86 -22.64
CA ALA A 30 -11.36 -1.12 -23.60
C ALA A 30 -11.09 -2.36 -24.47
N LEU A 31 -9.88 -2.47 -25.04
CA LEU A 31 -9.50 -3.60 -25.90
C LEU A 31 -9.52 -4.95 -25.17
N ALA A 32 -9.08 -4.98 -23.91
CA ALA A 32 -9.08 -6.20 -23.09
C ALA A 32 -10.50 -6.60 -22.67
N LYS A 33 -11.36 -5.61 -22.37
CA LYS A 33 -12.77 -5.80 -22.05
C LYS A 33 -13.56 -6.34 -23.24
N ILE A 34 -13.39 -5.74 -24.43
CA ILE A 34 -14.02 -6.19 -25.68
C ILE A 34 -13.61 -7.63 -26.01
N ALA A 35 -12.35 -8.00 -25.77
CA ALA A 35 -11.86 -9.36 -25.97
C ALA A 35 -12.35 -10.37 -24.90
N GLY A 36 -13.10 -9.94 -23.88
CA GLY A 36 -13.52 -10.81 -22.78
C GLY A 36 -12.38 -11.26 -21.86
N ARG A 37 -11.23 -10.59 -21.91
CA ARG A 37 -9.97 -10.96 -21.22
C ARG A 37 -9.59 -9.97 -20.13
N TYR A 38 -10.59 -9.34 -19.50
CA TYR A 38 -10.41 -8.39 -18.41
C TYR A 38 -11.19 -8.83 -17.16
N LYS A 39 -10.57 -8.73 -15.99
CA LYS A 39 -11.21 -8.97 -14.68
C LYS A 39 -10.89 -7.83 -13.72
N GLN A 40 -11.79 -7.58 -12.78
CA GLN A 40 -11.59 -6.58 -11.73
C GLN A 40 -11.40 -7.25 -10.37
N ILE A 41 -10.58 -6.62 -9.54
CA ILE A 41 -10.44 -6.93 -8.12
C ILE A 41 -10.78 -5.69 -7.31
N LYS A 42 -11.35 -5.91 -6.13
CA LYS A 42 -11.70 -4.79 -5.23
C LYS A 42 -10.44 -4.15 -4.66
N ARG A 43 -10.50 -2.84 -4.47
CA ARG A 43 -9.53 -2.08 -3.70
C ARG A 43 -9.29 -2.70 -2.31
N THR A 44 -8.03 -2.66 -1.86
CA THR A 44 -7.69 -3.09 -0.50
C THR A 44 -8.01 -1.98 0.50
N GLU A 45 -8.93 -2.26 1.43
CA GLU A 45 -9.32 -1.31 2.46
C GLU A 45 -8.20 -1.02 3.46
N GLY A 46 -8.08 0.27 3.82
CA GLY A 46 -7.22 0.74 4.90
C GLY A 46 -5.76 1.00 4.51
N VAL A 47 -5.41 0.98 3.22
CA VAL A 47 -4.07 1.33 2.74
C VAL A 47 -4.08 1.97 1.36
N SER A 48 -3.25 2.99 1.17
CA SER A 48 -2.94 3.57 -0.15
C SER A 48 -1.57 4.25 -0.12
N SER A 49 -0.95 4.47 -1.28
CA SER A 49 0.33 5.20 -1.34
C SER A 49 0.20 6.62 -0.82
N THR A 50 -0.93 7.30 -1.08
CA THR A 50 -1.21 8.64 -0.56
C THR A 50 -1.30 8.64 0.97
N ASP A 51 -1.96 7.64 1.55
CA ASP A 51 -2.04 7.48 3.01
C ASP A 51 -0.66 7.21 3.64
N ILE A 52 0.17 6.39 3.00
CA ILE A 52 1.55 6.13 3.46
C ILE A 52 2.39 7.41 3.39
N VAL A 53 2.34 8.15 2.27
CA VAL A 53 3.05 9.43 2.11
C VAL A 53 2.58 10.44 3.16
N GLY A 54 1.27 10.52 3.40
CA GLY A 54 0.69 11.36 4.44
C GLY A 54 1.27 11.05 5.83
N ARG A 55 1.35 9.76 6.20
CA ARG A 55 1.99 9.31 7.45
C ARG A 55 3.46 9.70 7.53
N ILE A 56 4.24 9.49 6.48
CA ILE A 56 5.67 9.87 6.43
C ILE A 56 5.82 11.38 6.64
N LEU A 57 5.02 12.19 5.97
CA LEU A 57 5.07 13.66 6.10
C LEU A 57 4.68 14.12 7.51
N SER A 58 3.69 13.49 8.14
CA SER A 58 3.33 13.77 9.55
C SER A 58 4.50 13.47 10.48
N SER A 59 5.16 12.31 10.35
CA SER A 59 6.30 11.92 11.19
C SER A 59 7.49 12.88 11.07
N VAL A 60 7.73 13.45 9.88
CA VAL A 60 8.80 14.45 9.67
C VAL A 60 8.48 15.78 10.35
N ASN A 61 7.21 16.20 10.36
CA ASN A 61 6.79 17.47 10.93
C ASN A 61 6.77 17.45 12.46
N ASP A 62 6.43 16.31 13.08
CA ASP A 62 6.46 16.14 14.53
C ASP A 62 7.89 16.31 15.09
N ASN A 63 8.91 15.90 14.33
CA ASN A 63 10.32 16.05 14.70
C ASN A 63 10.86 17.49 14.61
N LYS A 64 10.14 18.42 13.97
CA LYS A 64 10.54 19.84 13.85
C LYS A 64 10.04 20.73 14.99
N GLY A 65 9.29 20.16 15.96
CA GLY A 65 8.71 20.90 17.09
C GLY A 65 9.63 21.13 18.31
N VAL A 66 10.91 20.75 18.26
CA VAL A 66 11.84 20.87 19.40
C VAL A 66 12.98 21.84 19.09
N GLY A 67 12.63 23.08 18.72
CA GLY A 67 13.61 24.14 18.49
C GLY A 67 12.99 25.42 17.97
N ASP A 68 12.34 26.17 18.86
CA ASP A 68 12.50 27.63 18.97
C ASP A 68 11.53 28.18 20.03
N ASN A 69 12.10 28.56 21.17
CA ASN A 69 11.42 29.39 22.15
C ASN A 69 11.48 30.86 21.68
N ASN A 70 10.32 31.52 21.69
CA ASN A 70 10.03 32.95 21.47
C ASN A 70 9.92 33.46 20.02
N SER A 71 8.68 33.66 19.54
CA SER A 71 8.05 35.00 19.57
C SER A 71 6.65 35.04 18.93
N THR A 72 5.72 35.62 19.70
CA THR A 72 4.63 36.54 19.32
C THR A 72 3.70 36.20 18.13
N LEU A 73 2.54 35.64 18.49
CA LEU A 73 1.18 36.09 18.12
C LEU A 73 0.89 36.47 16.64
N SER A 74 0.29 35.54 15.89
CA SER A 74 -0.77 35.86 14.92
C SER A 74 -1.95 34.91 15.10
N LYS A 75 -2.98 35.40 15.80
CA LYS A 75 -4.30 34.79 15.95
C LYS A 75 -5.05 34.84 14.61
N VAL A 76 -5.04 33.77 13.80
CA VAL A 76 -6.13 33.50 12.85
C VAL A 76 -6.32 32.00 12.67
N ASP A 77 -7.55 31.55 12.95
CA ASP A 77 -8.17 30.25 12.65
C ASP A 77 -7.66 28.99 13.40
N SER A 78 -7.91 28.95 14.70
CA SER A 78 -7.61 27.84 15.61
C SER A 78 -8.63 26.68 15.59
N GLY A 79 -9.62 26.69 14.69
CA GLY A 79 -10.72 25.72 14.67
C GLY A 79 -10.46 24.49 13.79
N LYS A 80 -9.86 24.67 12.60
CA LYS A 80 -9.66 23.57 11.63
C LYS A 80 -8.31 22.87 11.73
N ARG A 81 -7.29 23.53 12.31
CA ARG A 81 -5.91 23.01 12.31
C ARG A 81 -5.63 21.91 13.32
N ARG A 82 -6.41 21.83 14.41
CA ARG A 82 -6.23 20.82 15.47
C ARG A 82 -6.69 19.41 15.06
N GLN A 83 -7.49 19.26 14.02
CA GLN A 83 -7.92 17.95 13.54
C GLN A 83 -6.92 17.29 12.56
N LEU A 84 -6.03 18.08 11.96
CA LEU A 84 -4.99 17.60 11.03
C LEU A 84 -3.73 17.04 11.70
N GLN A 85 -3.58 17.20 13.02
CA GLN A 85 -2.37 16.79 13.77
C GLN A 85 -2.51 15.51 14.59
N ARG A 86 -3.63 14.79 14.49
CA ARG A 86 -3.62 13.39 14.89
C ARG A 86 -3.14 12.64 13.65
N GLY A 87 -1.83 12.40 13.57
CA GLY A 87 -1.17 11.73 12.44
C GLY A 87 -2.06 10.60 11.92
N GLN A 88 -2.26 10.54 10.61
CA GLN A 88 -3.25 9.66 9.98
C GLN A 88 -3.09 8.23 10.51
N LEU A 89 -3.91 7.88 11.52
CA LEU A 89 -3.89 6.58 12.13
C LEU A 89 -4.39 5.59 11.07
N SER A 90 -3.71 4.45 10.97
CA SER A 90 -4.14 3.40 10.04
C SER A 90 -5.60 3.03 10.33
N GLN A 91 -6.43 3.09 9.29
CA GLN A 91 -7.81 2.62 9.32
C GLN A 91 -7.91 1.14 8.91
N PHE A 92 -6.78 0.44 8.83
CA PHE A 92 -6.75 -0.97 8.48
C PHE A 92 -7.46 -1.80 9.56
N LEU A 93 -8.46 -2.57 9.13
CA LEU A 93 -9.22 -3.49 9.98
C LEU A 93 -8.68 -4.91 9.81
N PRO A 94 -7.82 -5.41 10.72
CA PRO A 94 -7.34 -6.78 10.65
C PRO A 94 -8.48 -7.75 10.94
N THR A 95 -8.58 -8.82 10.15
CA THR A 95 -9.51 -9.93 10.38
C THR A 95 -8.76 -11.25 10.26
N SER A 96 -9.20 -12.28 10.99
CA SER A 96 -8.61 -13.62 10.88
C SER A 96 -8.64 -14.14 9.44
N ARG A 97 -9.68 -13.79 8.67
CA ARG A 97 -9.78 -14.13 7.25
C ARG A 97 -8.62 -13.53 6.43
N ARG A 98 -8.28 -12.26 6.65
CA ARG A 98 -7.13 -11.63 5.99
C ARG A 98 -5.83 -12.32 6.39
N ILE A 99 -5.63 -12.62 7.68
CA ILE A 99 -4.41 -13.32 8.13
C ILE A 99 -4.26 -14.66 7.40
N VAL A 100 -5.32 -15.46 7.32
CA VAL A 100 -5.30 -16.75 6.62
C VAL A 100 -5.02 -16.59 5.12
N GLN A 101 -5.58 -15.58 4.46
CA GLN A 101 -5.33 -15.31 3.03
C GLN A 101 -3.85 -15.01 2.70
N PHE A 102 -3.13 -14.40 3.64
CA PHE A 102 -1.71 -14.05 3.48
C PHE A 102 -0.76 -15.06 4.14
N SER A 103 -1.30 -16.10 4.80
CA SER A 103 -0.51 -17.15 5.44
C SER A 103 -0.37 -18.36 4.51
N ASN A 104 0.80 -19.01 4.52
CA ASN A 104 1.02 -20.26 3.77
C ASN A 104 0.28 -21.47 4.39
N GLY A 105 -0.12 -21.37 5.67
CA GLY A 105 -0.90 -22.42 6.37
C GLY A 105 -0.17 -23.76 6.57
N LYS A 106 1.13 -23.83 6.26
CA LYS A 106 1.96 -25.04 6.34
C LYS A 106 2.87 -24.97 7.56
N GLY A 107 2.92 -26.06 8.33
CA GLY A 107 3.89 -26.24 9.40
C GLY A 107 5.28 -26.64 8.88
N PRO A 108 6.32 -26.64 9.74
CA PRO A 108 7.64 -27.12 9.37
C PRO A 108 7.60 -28.62 9.04
N GLY A 109 8.25 -29.02 7.95
CA GLY A 109 8.44 -30.44 7.62
C GLY A 109 9.45 -31.13 8.57
N PRO A 110 9.56 -32.47 8.54
CA PRO A 110 10.38 -33.23 9.48
C PRO A 110 11.87 -32.82 9.56
N ASN A 111 12.42 -32.31 8.45
CA ASN A 111 13.82 -31.89 8.34
C ASN A 111 13.97 -30.37 8.10
N ALA A 112 12.93 -29.59 8.37
CA ALA A 112 12.98 -28.14 8.14
C ALA A 112 13.89 -27.45 9.17
N ARG A 113 14.83 -26.62 8.69
CA ARG A 113 15.58 -25.70 9.54
C ARG A 113 14.67 -24.52 9.90
N ILE A 114 14.34 -24.38 11.18
CA ILE A 114 13.56 -23.26 11.69
C ILE A 114 14.54 -22.13 12.03
N VAL A 115 14.38 -20.99 11.38
CA VAL A 115 15.19 -19.78 11.61
C VAL A 115 14.24 -18.69 12.10
N TYR A 116 14.61 -18.03 13.20
CA TYR A 116 13.88 -16.89 13.73
C TYR A 116 14.58 -15.58 13.36
N ILE A 117 13.78 -14.58 13.02
CA ILE A 117 14.22 -13.21 12.76
C ILE A 117 13.22 -12.26 13.41
N ASP A 118 13.73 -11.19 14.01
CA ASP A 118 12.93 -10.14 14.64
C ASP A 118 13.33 -8.77 14.09
N GLY A 119 12.42 -7.81 14.18
CA GLY A 119 12.64 -6.44 13.74
C GLY A 119 11.34 -5.67 13.60
N ALA A 120 11.45 -4.37 13.32
CA ALA A 120 10.28 -3.53 13.10
C ALA A 120 9.49 -3.94 11.84
N PHE A 121 10.20 -4.30 10.76
CA PHE A 121 9.63 -4.56 9.43
C PHE A 121 8.66 -3.46 8.95
N ASP A 122 8.86 -2.22 9.43
CA ASP A 122 8.07 -1.07 9.00
C ASP A 122 8.42 -0.71 7.55
N LEU A 123 7.41 -0.27 6.80
CA LEU A 123 7.49 0.00 5.36
C LEU A 123 8.26 -1.11 4.60
N PHE A 124 7.82 -2.37 4.73
CA PHE A 124 8.48 -3.54 4.14
C PHE A 124 8.97 -3.30 2.70
N HIS A 125 10.28 -3.44 2.47
CA HIS A 125 10.98 -2.99 1.26
C HIS A 125 12.09 -3.98 0.85
N ALA A 126 12.77 -3.71 -0.28
CA ALA A 126 13.78 -4.60 -0.87
C ALA A 126 14.90 -5.01 0.11
N GLY A 127 15.37 -4.09 0.97
CA GLY A 127 16.36 -4.45 2.02
C GLY A 127 15.88 -5.55 2.99
N HIS A 128 14.60 -5.55 3.40
CA HIS A 128 14.05 -6.65 4.21
C HIS A 128 14.00 -7.97 3.40
N VAL A 129 13.66 -7.90 2.12
CA VAL A 129 13.64 -9.07 1.22
C VAL A 129 15.04 -9.67 1.10
N GLU A 130 16.07 -8.85 0.93
CA GLU A 130 17.46 -9.31 0.83
C GLU A 130 17.90 -10.05 2.11
N VAL A 131 17.54 -9.54 3.28
CA VAL A 131 17.80 -10.22 4.56
C VAL A 131 17.08 -11.57 4.65
N LEU A 132 15.83 -11.64 4.18
CA LEU A 132 15.01 -12.86 4.18
C LEU A 132 15.41 -13.88 3.11
N LEU A 133 16.16 -13.47 2.09
CA LEU A 133 16.67 -14.34 1.03
C LEU A 133 17.89 -15.17 1.45
N THR A 134 18.12 -15.33 2.77
CA THR A 134 19.27 -16.03 3.36
C THR A 134 19.64 -17.27 2.53
N ARG A 135 20.81 -17.20 1.86
CA ARG A 135 21.39 -18.34 1.15
C ARG A 135 21.79 -19.46 2.12
#